data_AF-A0A7S1AAF8-F1
#
_entry.id   AF-A0A7S1AAF8-F1
#
_cell.length_a   1.000
_cell.length_b   1.000
_cell.length_c   1.000
_cell.angle_alpha   90.00
_cell.angle_beta   90.00
_cell.angle_gamma   90.00
#
_symmetry.space_group_name_H-M   'P 1'
#
loop_
_entity.id
_entity.type
_entity.pdbx_description
1 polymer ?
#
loop_
_entity_poly.entity_id
_entity_poly.type
_entity_poly.pdbx_seq_one_letter_code
_entity_poly.pdbx_strand_id
1 'polypeptide(L)'
;VEGSVVSPRGGALHNSWDRIWLPDGYPGTLAELESSAFVVSVRHLPFLELAQELRGRDYSQIFEIHVTVDSDGSAESVQAFKDACLGLRQTFGHVKPVLIDNASGISHRQLMTASHHVGSLPEVHVLAFRLSQALVKAGFRIARTKIEASMSNHGVPVSDEEAVLLSPENYFEFHVKLSLPPDFDEGRLRSIAAVLGARLSRSAFRVTAGAQKRFVTMRIYSVGRTTAVERFDNLCRGLHTAGFAIDSKIREYAVYDSNVHLDHGWIDTPAKVESAQCLPITRYNSASAPPHLERGGSRCDSPRFISATT
;
A
#
# COMPACT_ATOMS: atom_id res chain seq x y z
N VAL A 1 -14.70 -15.54 2.03
CA VAL A 1 -13.87 -16.25 1.04
C VAL A 1 -14.25 -17.69 1.18
N GLU A 2 -14.93 -18.19 0.16
CA GLU A 2 -15.29 -19.60 0.10
C GLU A 2 -14.02 -20.44 -0.01
N GLY A 3 -14.13 -21.69 0.41
CA GLY A 3 -13.00 -22.59 0.52
C GLY A 3 -13.39 -23.92 1.11
N SER A 4 -12.38 -24.75 1.34
CA SER A 4 -12.54 -26.09 1.88
C SER A 4 -11.63 -26.30 3.08
N VAL A 5 -12.05 -27.23 3.95
CA VAL A 5 -11.21 -27.73 5.04
C VAL A 5 -10.29 -28.81 4.49
N VAL A 6 -9.00 -28.68 4.76
CA VAL A 6 -7.95 -29.61 4.33
C VAL A 6 -7.12 -30.08 5.54
N SER A 7 -6.30 -31.11 5.35
CA SER A 7 -5.29 -31.49 6.36
C SER A 7 -4.39 -30.29 6.71
N PRO A 8 -3.93 -30.15 7.97
CA PRO A 8 -3.12 -29.02 8.38
C PRO A 8 -1.85 -28.84 7.54
N ARG A 9 -1.67 -27.66 6.95
CA ARG A 9 -0.49 -27.25 6.18
C ARG A 9 0.05 -25.91 6.67
N GLY A 10 1.23 -25.52 6.21
CA GLY A 10 1.91 -24.29 6.61
C GLY A 10 2.54 -24.33 8.01
N GLY A 11 3.31 -23.28 8.32
CA GLY A 11 4.01 -23.11 9.59
C GLY A 11 3.08 -22.92 10.78
N ALA A 12 3.65 -22.93 11.99
CA ALA A 12 2.89 -22.68 13.22
C ALA A 12 2.50 -21.19 13.30
N LEU A 13 1.30 -20.86 12.82
CA LEU A 13 0.65 -19.58 13.15
C LEU A 13 -0.08 -19.67 14.48
N HIS A 14 -0.37 -18.51 15.07
CA HIS A 14 -1.14 -18.38 16.32
C HIS A 14 -2.59 -18.91 16.22
N ASN A 15 -3.11 -19.13 15.00
CA ASN A 15 -4.48 -19.59 14.76
C ASN A 15 -4.49 -20.95 14.04
N SER A 16 -5.08 -21.97 14.67
CA SER A 16 -5.18 -23.32 14.11
C SER A 16 -6.03 -23.40 12.85
N TRP A 17 -7.00 -22.50 12.68
CA TRP A 17 -7.90 -22.49 11.53
C TRP A 17 -7.21 -22.12 10.22
N ASP A 18 -6.18 -21.28 10.28
CA ASP A 18 -5.48 -20.81 9.07
C ASP A 18 -4.73 -21.95 8.36
N ARG A 19 -4.35 -22.99 9.11
CA ARG A 19 -3.63 -24.17 8.60
C ARG A 19 -4.53 -25.18 7.89
N ILE A 20 -5.84 -25.10 8.11
CA ILE A 20 -6.80 -26.06 7.57
C ILE A 20 -7.77 -25.41 6.58
N TRP A 21 -7.84 -24.08 6.51
CA TRP A 21 -8.68 -23.39 5.55
C TRP A 21 -7.93 -23.14 4.24
N LEU A 22 -8.36 -23.78 3.16
CA LEU A 22 -7.89 -23.55 1.78
C LEU A 22 -8.93 -22.70 1.02
N PRO A 23 -8.65 -21.41 0.77
CA PRO A 23 -9.55 -20.56 -0.01
C PRO A 23 -9.60 -20.99 -1.48
N ASP A 24 -10.77 -20.88 -2.11
CA ASP A 24 -10.98 -21.32 -3.49
C ASP A 24 -10.11 -20.55 -4.50
N GLY A 25 -9.38 -21.31 -5.32
CA GLY A 25 -8.51 -20.78 -6.37
C GLY A 25 -7.20 -20.16 -5.88
N TYR A 26 -6.81 -20.39 -4.63
CA TYR A 26 -5.52 -19.97 -4.07
C TYR A 26 -4.53 -21.14 -3.96
N PRO A 27 -3.21 -20.87 -4.04
CA PRO A 27 -2.19 -21.93 -4.10
C PRO A 27 -1.99 -22.69 -2.78
N GLY A 28 -2.53 -22.19 -1.66
CA GLY A 28 -2.32 -22.77 -0.34
C GLY A 28 -3.34 -22.30 0.69
N THR A 29 -3.26 -22.91 1.87
CA THR A 29 -4.02 -22.52 3.06
C THR A 29 -3.69 -21.11 3.50
N LEU A 30 -4.55 -20.46 4.30
CA LEU A 30 -4.26 -19.12 4.84
C LEU A 30 -2.90 -19.06 5.56
N ALA A 31 -2.47 -20.16 6.20
CA ALA A 31 -1.16 -20.25 6.83
C ALA A 31 0.01 -20.30 5.84
N GLU A 32 -0.16 -20.94 4.68
CA GLU A 32 0.84 -20.99 3.61
C GLU A 32 0.92 -19.67 2.81
N LEU A 33 -0.13 -18.85 2.88
CA LEU A 33 -0.13 -17.52 2.25
C LEU A 33 0.69 -16.48 3.04
N GLU A 34 1.07 -16.77 4.28
CA GLU A 34 1.94 -15.92 5.11
C GLU A 34 1.54 -14.43 5.11
N SER A 35 2.45 -13.55 4.68
CA SER A 35 2.25 -12.10 4.55
C SER A 35 1.13 -11.72 3.58
N SER A 36 0.63 -12.64 2.75
CA SER A 36 -0.47 -12.41 1.83
C SER A 36 -1.84 -12.79 2.41
N ALA A 37 -1.88 -13.43 3.59
CA ALA A 37 -3.15 -13.86 4.18
C ALA A 37 -4.12 -12.68 4.42
N PHE A 38 -3.61 -11.47 4.66
CA PHE A 38 -4.45 -10.28 4.88
C PHE A 38 -5.28 -9.89 3.65
N VAL A 39 -4.78 -10.12 2.42
CA VAL A 39 -5.53 -9.79 1.19
C VAL A 39 -6.59 -10.84 0.84
N VAL A 40 -6.50 -12.04 1.42
CA VAL A 40 -7.42 -13.17 1.15
C VAL A 40 -8.45 -13.36 2.26
N SER A 41 -8.14 -12.92 3.48
CA SER A 41 -9.02 -13.07 4.64
C SER A 41 -10.35 -12.33 4.46
N VAL A 42 -11.43 -12.96 4.93
CA VAL A 42 -12.79 -12.40 4.91
C VAL A 42 -12.95 -11.12 5.73
N ARG A 43 -12.05 -10.93 6.70
CA ARG A 43 -12.09 -9.80 7.64
C ARG A 43 -11.70 -8.48 6.99
N HIS A 44 -11.06 -8.54 5.82
CA HIS A 44 -10.43 -7.37 5.24
C HIS A 44 -11.42 -6.29 4.82
N LEU A 45 -12.48 -6.64 4.08
CA LEU A 45 -13.49 -5.67 3.64
C LEU A 45 -14.15 -4.94 4.83
N PRO A 46 -14.62 -5.63 5.90
CA PRO A 46 -15.11 -4.96 7.10
C PRO A 46 -14.10 -3.99 7.74
N PHE A 47 -12.80 -4.32 7.73
CA PHE A 47 -11.78 -3.40 8.25
C PHE A 47 -11.59 -2.17 7.36
N LEU A 48 -11.72 -2.30 6.04
CA LEU A 48 -11.68 -1.14 5.15
C LEU A 48 -12.89 -0.24 5.32
N GLU A 49 -14.08 -0.82 5.47
CA GLU A 49 -15.31 -0.07 5.76
C GLU A 49 -15.17 0.69 7.08
N LEU A 50 -14.73 0.01 8.15
CA LEU A 50 -14.45 0.66 9.42
C LEU A 50 -13.37 1.75 9.30
N ALA A 51 -12.29 1.49 8.55
CA ALA A 51 -11.24 2.47 8.33
C ALA A 51 -11.76 3.70 7.56
N GLN A 52 -12.68 3.51 6.61
CA GLN A 52 -13.31 4.61 5.89
C GLN A 52 -14.16 5.48 6.83
N GLU A 53 -14.95 4.86 7.70
CA GLU A 53 -15.74 5.58 8.72
C GLU A 53 -14.84 6.34 9.70
N LEU A 54 -13.80 5.68 10.23
CA LEU A 54 -12.88 6.28 11.20
C LEU A 54 -12.01 7.41 10.62
N ARG A 55 -11.74 7.37 9.32
CA ARG A 55 -10.95 8.39 8.61
C ARG A 55 -11.67 9.75 8.57
N GLY A 56 -13.00 9.77 8.65
CA GLY A 56 -13.80 10.99 8.69
C GLY A 56 -13.58 11.92 7.48
N ARG A 57 -13.08 11.39 6.37
CA ARG A 57 -12.68 12.15 5.19
C ARG A 57 -12.72 11.31 3.92
N ASP A 58 -13.32 11.88 2.88
CA ASP A 58 -13.38 11.27 1.56
C ASP A 58 -12.23 11.72 0.66
N TYR A 59 -11.68 10.74 -0.06
CA TYR A 59 -10.72 10.97 -1.12
C TYR A 59 -11.33 10.52 -2.45
N SER A 60 -11.15 11.33 -3.49
CA SER A 60 -11.65 11.03 -4.82
C SER A 60 -10.80 11.67 -5.92
N GLN A 61 -11.09 11.30 -7.17
CA GLN A 61 -10.38 11.64 -8.41
C GLN A 61 -9.34 10.58 -8.77
N ILE A 62 -8.06 10.94 -8.90
CA ILE A 62 -7.05 10.12 -9.59
C ILE A 62 -6.15 9.43 -8.58
N PHE A 63 -6.03 8.11 -8.68
CA PHE A 63 -5.16 7.31 -7.82
C PHE A 63 -4.20 6.45 -8.65
N GLU A 64 -3.02 6.18 -8.10
CA GLU A 64 -2.13 5.11 -8.54
C GLU A 64 -2.12 3.98 -7.51
N ILE A 65 -2.17 2.73 -7.99
CA ILE A 65 -2.05 1.52 -7.18
C ILE A 65 -0.74 0.83 -7.49
N HIS A 66 0.02 0.54 -6.43
CA HIS A 66 1.22 -0.28 -6.46
C HIS A 66 1.05 -1.52 -5.58
N VAL A 67 1.17 -2.70 -6.18
CA VAL A 67 1.27 -3.96 -5.45
C VAL A 67 2.67 -4.51 -5.63
N THR A 68 3.43 -4.57 -4.54
CA THR A 68 4.80 -5.08 -4.49
C THR A 68 4.77 -6.55 -4.11
N VAL A 69 5.55 -7.38 -4.83
CA VAL A 69 5.67 -8.82 -4.57
C VAL A 69 7.05 -9.16 -4.02
N ASP A 70 7.13 -10.23 -3.24
CA ASP A 70 8.40 -10.84 -2.88
C ASP A 70 9.07 -11.38 -4.15
N SER A 71 10.36 -11.13 -4.31
CA SER A 71 11.15 -11.61 -5.43
C SER A 71 12.59 -11.83 -5.00
N ASP A 72 13.20 -12.89 -5.53
CA ASP A 72 14.64 -13.13 -5.45
C ASP A 72 15.44 -12.29 -6.46
N GLY A 73 14.76 -11.53 -7.32
CA GLY A 73 15.35 -10.68 -8.35
C GLY A 73 15.95 -11.44 -9.53
N SER A 74 15.70 -12.75 -9.65
CA SER A 74 16.09 -13.59 -10.79
C SER A 74 15.43 -13.12 -12.09
N ALA A 75 16.05 -13.43 -13.23
CA ALA A 75 15.49 -13.05 -14.53
C ALA A 75 14.15 -13.75 -14.78
N GLU A 76 14.02 -14.98 -14.29
CA GLU A 76 12.84 -15.83 -14.34
C GLU A 76 11.70 -15.22 -13.51
N SER A 77 11.96 -14.85 -12.25
CA SER A 77 10.97 -14.18 -11.38
C SER A 77 10.48 -12.86 -12.00
N VAL A 78 11.42 -12.07 -12.53
CA VAL A 78 11.11 -10.81 -13.22
C VAL A 78 10.24 -11.05 -14.45
N GLN A 79 10.54 -12.06 -15.26
CA GLN A 79 9.78 -12.36 -16.47
C GLN A 79 8.38 -12.88 -16.13
N ALA A 80 8.27 -13.82 -15.19
CA ALA A 80 6.99 -14.32 -14.71
C ALA A 80 6.09 -13.18 -14.18
N PHE A 81 6.66 -12.21 -13.46
CA PHE A 81 5.92 -11.05 -12.98
C PHE A 81 5.43 -10.14 -14.11
N LYS A 82 6.25 -9.93 -15.15
CA LYS A 82 5.84 -9.17 -16.34
C LYS A 82 4.68 -9.85 -17.06
N ASP A 83 4.74 -11.17 -17.23
CA ASP A 83 3.71 -11.95 -17.90
C ASP A 83 2.40 -11.93 -17.10
N ALA A 84 2.48 -12.04 -15.77
CA ALA A 84 1.33 -11.87 -14.89
C ALA A 84 0.71 -10.48 -15.03
N CYS A 85 1.51 -9.40 -15.00
CA CYS A 85 1.02 -8.04 -15.22
C CYS A 85 0.32 -7.87 -16.58
N LEU A 86 0.83 -8.51 -17.63
CA LEU A 86 0.23 -8.48 -18.97
C LEU A 86 -1.14 -9.18 -18.97
N GLY A 87 -1.23 -10.37 -18.38
CA GLY A 87 -2.47 -11.14 -18.27
C GLY A 87 -3.58 -10.41 -17.49
N LEU A 88 -3.19 -9.62 -16.49
CA LEU A 88 -4.13 -8.86 -15.65
C LEU A 88 -4.74 -7.63 -16.35
N ARG A 89 -4.22 -7.23 -17.53
CA ARG A 89 -4.67 -5.99 -18.18
C ARG A 89 -6.13 -6.01 -18.63
N GLN A 90 -6.65 -7.18 -18.98
CA GLN A 90 -8.04 -7.31 -19.40
C GLN A 90 -9.01 -7.00 -18.26
N THR A 91 -8.62 -7.27 -17.02
CA THR A 91 -9.45 -7.09 -15.83
C THR A 91 -9.23 -5.75 -15.16
N PHE A 92 -7.98 -5.27 -15.10
CA PHE A 92 -7.57 -4.11 -14.31
C PHE A 92 -7.11 -2.91 -15.15
N GLY A 93 -7.23 -2.97 -16.47
CA GLY A 93 -6.76 -1.92 -17.37
C GLY A 93 -5.23 -1.93 -17.49
N HIS A 94 -4.59 -0.76 -17.54
CA HIS A 94 -3.14 -0.71 -17.71
C HIS A 94 -2.41 -1.08 -16.41
N VAL A 95 -1.99 -2.35 -16.30
CA VAL A 95 -1.09 -2.84 -15.26
C VAL A 95 0.33 -2.90 -15.82
N LYS A 96 1.21 -2.06 -15.28
CA LYS A 96 2.59 -1.95 -15.70
C LYS A 96 3.52 -2.58 -14.66
N PRO A 97 4.42 -3.49 -15.07
CA PRO A 97 5.48 -3.97 -14.18
C PRO A 97 6.56 -2.90 -14.01
N VAL A 98 7.00 -2.70 -12.77
CA VAL A 98 8.07 -1.79 -12.36
C VAL A 98 9.05 -2.57 -11.49
N LEU A 99 10.35 -2.38 -11.74
CA LEU A 99 11.42 -2.83 -10.86
C LEU A 99 12.15 -1.61 -10.35
N ILE A 100 11.95 -1.30 -9.07
CA ILE A 100 12.71 -0.28 -8.36
C ILE A 100 13.98 -0.91 -7.83
N ASP A 101 15.09 -0.21 -8.00
CA ASP A 101 16.40 -0.56 -7.45
C ASP A 101 16.92 0.62 -6.64
N ASN A 102 16.85 0.47 -5.33
CA ASN A 102 17.25 1.46 -4.33
C ASN A 102 18.75 1.35 -4.08
N ALA A 103 19.40 2.48 -3.81
CA ALA A 103 20.85 2.50 -3.54
C ALA A 103 21.25 1.82 -2.21
N SER A 104 20.27 1.58 -1.31
CA SER A 104 20.45 0.94 0.00
C SER A 104 19.12 0.33 0.47
N GLY A 105 19.11 -0.21 1.69
CA GLY A 105 17.94 -0.81 2.32
C GLY A 105 17.91 -2.33 2.22
N ILE A 106 17.12 -2.94 3.10
CA ILE A 106 17.01 -4.41 3.18
C ILE A 106 16.36 -4.95 1.90
N SER A 107 15.24 -4.35 1.50
CA SER A 107 14.51 -4.68 0.27
C SER A 107 14.85 -3.70 -0.85
N HIS A 108 16.12 -3.69 -1.27
CA HIS A 108 16.63 -2.72 -2.25
C HIS A 108 16.08 -2.95 -3.67
N ARG A 109 15.75 -4.19 -4.07
CA ARG A 109 15.10 -4.51 -5.35
C ARG A 109 13.64 -4.85 -5.12
N GLN A 110 12.73 -4.08 -5.71
CA GLN A 110 11.29 -4.22 -5.48
C GLN A 110 10.55 -4.36 -6.81
N LEU A 111 9.94 -5.53 -7.04
CA LEU A 111 9.01 -5.75 -8.14
C LEU A 111 7.62 -5.33 -7.74
N MET A 112 7.04 -4.37 -8.45
CA MET A 112 5.71 -3.87 -8.17
C MET A 112 4.92 -3.55 -9.43
N THR A 113 3.60 -3.55 -9.30
CA THR A 113 2.72 -3.01 -10.33
C THR A 113 2.68 -1.48 -10.27
N ALA A 114 2.21 -0.88 -11.34
CA ALA A 114 1.81 0.52 -11.43
C ALA A 114 0.55 0.59 -12.30
N SER A 115 -0.53 1.15 -11.78
CA SER A 115 -1.82 1.26 -12.48
C SER A 115 -2.61 2.46 -11.99
N HIS A 116 -3.20 3.23 -12.91
CA HIS A 116 -3.93 4.46 -12.60
C HIS A 116 -5.43 4.24 -12.68
N HIS A 117 -6.16 4.81 -11.72
CA HIS A 117 -7.60 4.63 -11.56
C HIS A 117 -8.27 5.96 -11.23
N VAL A 118 -9.54 6.08 -11.62
CA VAL A 118 -10.39 7.22 -11.27
C VAL A 118 -11.56 6.71 -10.45
N GLY A 119 -11.86 7.37 -9.33
CA GLY A 119 -13.00 7.00 -8.49
C GLY A 119 -12.90 7.58 -7.08
N SER A 120 -13.55 6.91 -6.14
CA SER A 120 -13.42 7.13 -4.70
C SER A 120 -12.39 6.18 -4.08
N LEU A 121 -11.84 6.56 -2.93
CA LEU A 121 -10.88 5.71 -2.21
C LEU A 121 -11.42 4.32 -1.84
N PRO A 122 -12.69 4.14 -1.38
CA PRO A 122 -13.24 2.81 -1.16
C PRO A 122 -13.24 1.92 -2.40
N GLU A 123 -13.62 2.46 -3.57
CA GLU A 123 -13.61 1.73 -4.84
C GLU A 123 -12.18 1.33 -5.23
N VAL A 124 -11.24 2.27 -5.13
CA VAL A 124 -9.81 2.05 -5.45
C VAL A 124 -9.18 1.06 -4.49
N HIS A 125 -9.58 1.06 -3.21
CA HIS A 125 -9.18 0.03 -2.25
C HIS A 125 -9.63 -1.35 -2.72
N VAL A 126 -10.91 -1.53 -3.03
CA VAL A 126 -11.42 -2.81 -3.54
C VAL A 126 -10.65 -3.26 -4.79
N LEU A 127 -10.30 -2.35 -5.69
CA LEU A 127 -9.46 -2.64 -6.86
C LEU A 127 -8.04 -3.07 -6.48
N ALA A 128 -7.39 -2.37 -5.55
CA ALA A 128 -6.05 -2.72 -5.06
C ALA A 128 -6.01 -4.11 -4.43
N PHE A 129 -7.06 -4.46 -3.69
CA PHE A 129 -7.21 -5.78 -3.09
C PHE A 129 -7.46 -6.87 -4.13
N ARG A 130 -8.35 -6.64 -5.09
CA ARG A 130 -8.58 -7.59 -6.18
C ARG A 130 -7.32 -7.82 -7.02
N LEU A 131 -6.54 -6.76 -7.27
CA LEU A 131 -5.25 -6.86 -7.96
C LEU A 131 -4.25 -7.70 -7.14
N SER A 132 -4.16 -7.44 -5.84
CA SER A 132 -3.31 -8.20 -4.92
C SER A 132 -3.71 -9.68 -4.89
N GLN A 133 -5.00 -9.99 -4.77
CA GLN A 133 -5.52 -11.35 -4.81
C GLN A 133 -5.21 -12.05 -6.14
N ALA A 134 -5.33 -11.35 -7.28
CA ALA A 134 -5.03 -11.93 -8.58
C ALA A 134 -3.54 -12.29 -8.71
N LEU A 135 -2.64 -11.48 -8.16
CA LEU A 135 -1.21 -11.80 -8.07
C LEU A 135 -0.95 -13.00 -7.14
N VAL A 136 -1.66 -13.12 -6.00
CA VAL A 136 -1.55 -14.31 -5.13
C VAL A 136 -1.99 -15.57 -5.87
N LYS A 137 -3.09 -15.51 -6.62
CA LYS A 137 -3.56 -16.64 -7.45
C LYS A 137 -2.56 -17.01 -8.56
N ALA A 138 -1.80 -16.04 -9.05
CA ALA A 138 -0.69 -16.26 -9.98
C ALA A 138 0.60 -16.77 -9.30
N GLY A 139 0.57 -17.06 -7.99
CA GLY A 139 1.69 -17.64 -7.25
C GLY A 139 2.65 -16.64 -6.61
N PHE A 140 2.33 -15.34 -6.61
CA PHE A 140 3.16 -14.32 -5.97
C PHE A 140 2.79 -14.13 -4.49
N ARG A 141 3.79 -13.81 -3.65
CA ARG A 141 3.56 -13.32 -2.29
C ARG A 141 3.56 -11.80 -2.30
N ILE A 142 2.61 -11.18 -1.61
CA ILE A 142 2.46 -9.72 -1.51
C ILE A 142 3.31 -9.19 -0.35
N ALA A 143 4.22 -8.27 -0.66
CA ALA A 143 5.07 -7.59 0.31
C ALA A 143 4.46 -6.25 0.77
N ARG A 144 3.73 -5.57 -0.13
CA ARG A 144 3.12 -4.26 0.11
C ARG A 144 2.02 -3.96 -0.90
N THR A 145 0.96 -3.29 -0.45
CA THR A 145 -0.03 -2.63 -1.29
C THR A 145 -0.07 -1.15 -0.93
N LYS A 146 0.19 -0.28 -1.89
CA LYS A 146 0.21 1.18 -1.73
C LYS A 146 -0.82 1.82 -2.68
N ILE A 147 -1.56 2.80 -2.17
CA ILE A 147 -2.49 3.64 -2.93
C ILE A 147 -2.06 5.09 -2.77
N GLU A 148 -1.79 5.74 -3.89
CA GLU A 148 -1.35 7.11 -3.96
C GLU A 148 -2.39 7.96 -4.66
N ALA A 149 -2.82 9.03 -3.99
CA ALA A 149 -3.66 10.05 -4.58
C ALA A 149 -2.78 11.07 -5.32
N SER A 150 -3.25 11.59 -6.45
CA SER A 150 -2.70 12.84 -6.99
C SER A 150 -2.81 13.93 -5.92
N MET A 151 -1.81 14.80 -5.79
CA MET A 151 -1.85 15.90 -4.81
C MET A 151 -3.03 16.88 -5.01
N SER A 152 -3.67 16.88 -6.18
CA SER A 152 -4.85 17.69 -6.46
C SER A 152 -6.16 17.03 -6.01
N ASN A 153 -6.13 15.76 -5.61
CA ASN A 153 -7.33 15.02 -5.22
C ASN A 153 -8.06 15.72 -4.07
N HIS A 154 -9.39 15.55 -4.07
CA HIS A 154 -10.19 15.83 -2.90
C HIS A 154 -9.69 14.98 -1.72
N GLY A 155 -9.69 15.54 -0.52
CA GLY A 155 -9.26 14.86 0.70
C GLY A 155 -7.77 14.99 1.03
N VAL A 156 -6.89 15.31 0.08
CA VAL A 156 -5.46 15.54 0.39
C VAL A 156 -5.32 16.72 1.37
N PRO A 157 -4.62 16.57 2.52
CA PRO A 157 -4.54 17.60 3.55
C PRO A 157 -3.83 18.84 3.03
N VAL A 158 -4.40 20.03 3.28
CA VAL A 158 -3.80 21.29 2.80
C VAL A 158 -2.83 21.88 3.83
N SER A 159 -3.21 21.89 5.10
CA SER A 159 -2.41 22.43 6.20
C SER A 159 -1.81 21.33 7.09
N ASP A 160 -0.82 21.69 7.90
CA ASP A 160 -0.18 20.76 8.83
C ASP A 160 -1.15 20.30 9.92
N GLU A 161 -2.07 21.18 10.34
CA GLU A 161 -3.13 20.86 11.31
C GLU A 161 -4.09 19.80 10.77
N GLU A 162 -4.45 19.87 9.48
CA GLU A 162 -5.25 18.81 8.85
C GLU A 162 -4.49 17.48 8.81
N ALA A 163 -3.18 17.52 8.51
CA ALA A 163 -2.37 16.32 8.34
C ALA A 163 -2.19 15.55 9.65
N VAL A 164 -2.06 16.23 10.79
CA VAL A 164 -1.91 15.61 12.12
C VAL A 164 -3.16 14.81 12.54
N LEU A 165 -4.32 15.12 11.99
CA LEU A 165 -5.57 14.40 12.26
C LEU A 165 -5.73 13.12 11.43
N LEU A 166 -4.84 12.89 10.46
CA LEU A 166 -4.88 11.73 9.58
C LEU A 166 -3.96 10.62 10.11
N SER A 167 -3.99 9.45 9.45
CA SER A 167 -3.07 8.36 9.79
C SER A 167 -1.62 8.86 9.78
N PRO A 168 -0.82 8.57 10.82
CA PRO A 168 0.60 8.95 10.86
C PRO A 168 1.43 8.23 9.80
N GLU A 169 0.87 7.19 9.17
CA GLU A 169 1.47 6.45 8.06
C GLU A 169 1.19 7.08 6.69
N ASN A 170 0.34 8.12 6.63
CA ASN A 170 0.13 8.87 5.39
C ASN A 170 1.25 9.89 5.18
N TYR A 171 1.62 10.12 3.92
CA TYR A 171 2.71 11.02 3.59
C TYR A 171 2.64 11.55 2.16
N PHE A 172 3.27 12.70 1.94
CA PHE A 172 3.55 13.18 0.59
C PHE A 172 4.76 12.45 0.03
N GLU A 173 4.64 11.86 -1.17
CA GLU A 173 5.73 11.25 -1.92
C GLU A 173 6.04 12.12 -3.14
N PHE A 174 7.31 12.46 -3.31
CA PHE A 174 7.78 13.24 -4.43
C PHE A 174 8.91 12.50 -5.15
N HIS A 175 8.88 12.55 -6.48
CA HIS A 175 9.97 12.03 -7.30
C HIS A 175 10.47 13.09 -8.26
N VAL A 176 11.77 13.35 -8.23
CA VAL A 176 12.47 14.12 -9.27
C VAL A 176 13.21 13.15 -10.16
N LYS A 177 12.88 13.12 -11.45
CA LYS A 177 13.63 12.36 -12.44
C LYS A 177 14.76 13.21 -12.99
N LEU A 178 15.98 12.68 -12.95
CA LEU A 178 17.18 13.31 -13.48
C LEU A 178 17.68 12.56 -14.71
N SER A 179 18.19 13.33 -15.68
CA SER A 179 19.04 12.81 -16.76
C SER A 179 20.48 13.16 -16.48
N LEU A 180 21.32 12.14 -16.32
CA LEU A 180 22.69 12.29 -15.87
C LEU A 180 23.65 11.78 -16.95
N PRO A 181 24.81 12.43 -17.17
CA PRO A 181 25.84 11.90 -18.04
C PRO A 181 26.43 10.60 -17.47
N PRO A 182 27.10 9.76 -18.28
CA PRO A 182 27.66 8.48 -17.82
C PRO A 182 28.64 8.60 -16.64
N ASP A 183 29.37 9.70 -16.56
CA ASP A 183 30.45 10.01 -15.60
C ASP A 183 30.01 10.91 -14.44
N PHE A 184 28.69 11.06 -14.21
CA PHE A 184 28.19 11.89 -13.12
C PHE A 184 28.72 11.44 -11.74
N ASP A 185 28.94 12.39 -10.85
CA ASP A 185 29.34 12.12 -9.47
C ASP A 185 28.13 11.65 -8.64
N GLU A 186 27.96 10.33 -8.56
CA GLU A 186 26.89 9.72 -7.76
C GLU A 186 27.03 9.99 -6.26
N GLY A 187 28.26 10.08 -5.75
CA GLY A 187 28.51 10.37 -4.33
C GLY A 187 28.04 11.76 -3.95
N ARG A 188 28.36 12.75 -4.79
CA ARG A 188 27.89 14.14 -4.63
C ARG A 188 26.37 14.23 -4.73
N LEU A 189 25.75 13.59 -5.74
CA LEU A 189 24.29 13.60 -5.88
C LEU A 189 23.61 12.97 -4.66
N ARG A 190 24.12 11.83 -4.18
CA ARG A 190 23.59 11.14 -2.99
C ARG A 190 23.70 12.01 -1.75
N SER A 191 24.82 12.70 -1.57
CA SER A 191 25.06 13.58 -0.43
C SER A 191 24.11 14.78 -0.42
N ILE A 192 23.93 15.43 -1.58
CA ILE A 192 22.99 16.55 -1.74
C ILE A 192 21.55 16.09 -1.49
N ALA A 193 21.14 14.98 -2.09
CA ALA A 193 19.81 14.41 -1.86
C ALA A 193 19.60 14.13 -0.37
N ALA A 194 20.58 13.51 0.30
CA ALA A 194 20.47 13.17 1.71
C ALA A 194 20.33 14.40 2.62
N VAL A 195 21.11 15.46 2.40
CA VAL A 195 20.99 16.72 3.15
C VAL A 195 19.62 17.36 2.96
N LEU A 196 19.05 17.23 1.76
CA LEU A 196 17.73 17.76 1.43
C LEU A 196 16.58 16.80 1.81
N GLY A 197 16.84 15.74 2.59
CA GLY A 197 15.80 14.81 3.04
C GLY A 197 15.26 13.88 1.95
N ALA A 198 16.06 13.61 0.93
CA ALA A 198 15.71 12.74 -0.19
C ALA A 198 16.72 11.59 -0.36
N ARG A 199 16.31 10.58 -1.14
CA ARG A 199 17.08 9.35 -1.39
C ARG A 199 17.06 9.00 -2.86
N LEU A 200 18.13 8.36 -3.33
CA LEU A 200 18.23 7.93 -4.72
C LEU A 200 17.62 6.56 -4.94
N SER A 201 16.94 6.41 -6.07
CA SER A 201 16.55 5.12 -6.64
C SER A 201 16.67 5.14 -8.17
N ARG A 202 16.53 3.98 -8.81
CA ARG A 202 16.45 3.86 -10.26
C ARG A 202 15.40 2.84 -10.67
N SER A 203 14.81 3.04 -11.86
CA SER A 203 13.94 2.04 -12.49
C SER A 203 14.79 1.09 -13.31
N ALA A 204 15.01 -0.14 -12.83
CA ALA A 204 15.89 -1.10 -13.49
C ALA A 204 15.42 -1.53 -14.89
N PHE A 205 14.11 -1.48 -15.18
CA PHE A 205 13.58 -1.76 -16.52
C PHE A 205 13.83 -0.67 -17.56
N ARG A 206 14.27 0.52 -17.14
CA ARG A 206 14.51 1.66 -18.03
C ARG A 206 16.01 1.93 -18.11
N VAL A 207 16.68 1.17 -18.97
CA VAL A 207 18.07 1.43 -19.37
C VAL A 207 18.04 2.29 -20.62
N THR A 208 18.72 3.44 -20.61
CA THR A 208 18.84 4.33 -21.77
C THR A 208 20.30 4.37 -22.21
N ALA A 209 20.57 4.19 -23.49
CA ALA A 209 21.91 4.33 -24.05
C ALA A 209 22.38 5.79 -23.93
N GLY A 210 23.56 6.01 -23.34
CA GLY A 210 24.21 7.33 -23.29
C GLY A 210 23.79 8.29 -22.16
N ALA A 211 22.71 8.00 -21.41
CA ALA A 211 22.32 8.81 -20.25
C ALA A 211 21.78 7.94 -19.12
N GLN A 212 22.26 8.20 -17.90
CA GLN A 212 21.78 7.53 -16.70
C GLN A 212 20.54 8.23 -16.16
N LYS A 213 19.43 7.51 -16.02
CA LYS A 213 18.24 8.02 -15.32
C LYS A 213 18.32 7.66 -13.84
N ARG A 214 18.10 8.65 -12.97
CA ARG A 214 17.95 8.47 -11.53
C ARG A 214 16.68 9.16 -11.06
N PHE A 215 16.08 8.62 -10.02
CA PHE A 215 15.03 9.26 -9.27
C PHE A 215 15.60 9.75 -7.94
N VAL A 216 15.21 10.97 -7.55
CA VAL A 216 15.41 11.52 -6.21
C VAL A 216 14.04 11.51 -5.56
N THR A 217 13.87 10.66 -4.55
CA THR A 217 12.61 10.41 -3.86
C THR A 217 12.62 11.07 -2.49
N MET A 218 11.56 11.80 -2.16
CA MET A 218 11.37 12.46 -0.87
C MET A 218 10.02 12.05 -0.31
N ARG A 219 9.99 11.66 0.97
CA ARG A 219 8.76 11.39 1.73
C ARG A 219 8.64 12.37 2.88
N ILE A 220 7.46 12.93 3.06
CA ILE A 220 7.21 13.90 4.12
C ILE A 220 5.93 13.54 4.85
N TYR A 221 6.08 13.18 6.12
CA TYR A 221 5.00 12.78 7.02
C TYR A 221 4.49 13.98 7.84
N SER A 222 3.25 13.87 8.33
CA SER A 222 2.67 14.80 9.33
C SER A 222 2.67 16.29 8.94
N VAL A 223 2.64 16.59 7.64
CA VAL A 223 2.53 17.96 7.11
C VAL A 223 1.46 18.02 6.04
N GLY A 224 0.89 19.19 5.82
CA GLY A 224 -0.04 19.48 4.74
C GLY A 224 0.67 19.78 3.43
N ARG A 225 -0.13 19.83 2.35
CA ARG A 225 0.34 20.08 0.98
C ARG A 225 1.18 21.35 0.85
N THR A 226 0.83 22.42 1.58
CA THR A 226 1.54 23.70 1.51
C THR A 226 3.01 23.54 1.93
N THR A 227 3.25 23.00 3.12
CA THR A 227 4.58 22.71 3.67
C THR A 227 5.32 21.67 2.83
N ALA A 228 4.62 20.63 2.38
CA ALA A 228 5.21 19.58 1.56
C ALA A 228 5.75 20.11 0.21
N VAL A 229 4.98 20.97 -0.46
CA VAL A 229 5.39 21.64 -1.70
C VAL A 229 6.58 22.56 -1.48
N GLU A 230 6.60 23.34 -0.39
CA GLU A 230 7.74 24.20 -0.09
C GLU A 230 9.04 23.42 0.08
N ARG A 231 9.00 22.30 0.82
CA ARG A 231 10.15 21.39 1.01
C ARG A 231 10.58 20.74 -0.31
N PHE A 232 9.63 20.34 -1.14
CA PHE A 232 9.91 19.79 -2.47
C PHE A 232 10.53 20.82 -3.42
N ASP A 233 10.08 22.08 -3.38
CA ASP A 233 10.65 23.16 -4.17
C ASP A 233 12.06 23.53 -3.70
N ASN A 234 12.33 23.46 -2.38
CA ASN A 234 13.68 23.54 -1.82
C ASN A 234 14.60 22.44 -2.39
N LEU A 235 14.13 21.18 -2.44
CA LEU A 235 14.87 20.08 -3.07
C LEU A 235 15.16 20.40 -4.55
N CYS A 236 14.16 20.82 -5.32
CA CYS A 236 14.32 21.13 -6.73
C CYS A 236 15.35 22.26 -6.96
N ARG A 237 15.30 23.32 -6.15
CA ARG A 237 16.28 24.42 -6.20
C ARG A 237 17.68 23.92 -5.87
N GLY A 238 17.83 23.11 -4.81
CA GLY A 238 19.12 22.55 -4.41
C GLY A 238 19.76 21.69 -5.51
N LEU A 239 18.97 20.84 -6.17
CA LEU A 239 19.44 20.04 -7.31
C LEU A 239 19.85 20.91 -8.50
N HIS A 240 19.05 21.93 -8.83
CA HIS A 240 19.35 22.86 -9.91
C HIS A 240 20.63 23.67 -9.64
N THR A 241 20.79 24.23 -8.44
CA THR A 241 22.00 24.97 -8.02
C THR A 241 23.24 24.09 -8.04
N ALA A 242 23.09 22.79 -7.79
CA ALA A 242 24.19 21.83 -7.91
C ALA A 242 24.55 21.45 -9.36
N GLY A 243 23.78 21.91 -10.35
CA GLY A 243 24.00 21.67 -11.78
C GLY A 243 23.26 20.47 -12.36
N PHE A 244 22.29 19.89 -11.65
CA PHE A 244 21.52 18.74 -12.15
C PHE A 244 20.29 19.18 -12.95
N ALA A 245 20.15 18.63 -14.16
CA ALA A 245 18.98 18.84 -15.00
C ALA A 245 17.81 17.96 -14.56
N ILE A 246 16.66 18.59 -14.28
CA ILE A 246 15.42 17.91 -13.92
C ILE A 246 14.62 17.61 -15.19
N ASP A 247 14.35 16.33 -15.45
CA ASP A 247 13.53 15.88 -16.58
C ASP A 247 12.04 16.03 -16.30
N SER A 248 11.61 15.55 -15.13
CA SER A 248 10.19 15.48 -14.77
C SER A 248 10.04 15.39 -13.25
N LYS A 249 8.84 15.74 -12.78
CA LYS A 249 8.47 15.71 -11.36
C LYS A 249 7.18 14.90 -11.20
N ILE A 250 7.12 14.06 -10.18
CA ILE A 250 5.91 13.34 -9.75
C ILE A 250 5.62 13.78 -8.33
N ARG A 251 4.34 14.00 -8.02
CA ARG A 251 3.87 14.58 -6.76
C ARG A 251 2.60 13.86 -6.34
N GLU A 252 2.67 13.10 -5.27
CA GLU A 252 1.63 12.18 -4.83
C GLU A 252 1.45 12.25 -3.32
N TYR A 253 0.33 11.72 -2.84
CA TYR A 253 0.02 11.56 -1.44
C TYR A 253 -0.37 10.11 -1.18
N ALA A 254 0.45 9.38 -0.43
CA ALA A 254 0.16 8.01 -0.02
C ALA A 254 -0.96 8.04 1.02
N VAL A 255 -2.16 7.61 0.61
CA VAL A 255 -3.37 7.55 1.46
C VAL A 255 -3.53 6.18 2.14
N TYR A 256 -2.79 5.19 1.66
CA TYR A 256 -2.71 3.85 2.22
C TYR A 256 -1.39 3.19 1.79
N ASP A 257 -0.66 2.65 2.74
CA ASP A 257 0.49 1.77 2.51
C ASP A 257 0.43 0.64 3.54
N SER A 258 0.26 -0.60 3.07
CA SER A 258 0.13 -1.75 3.98
C SER A 258 1.44 -2.15 4.68
N ASN A 259 2.58 -1.58 4.27
CA ASN A 259 3.90 -1.89 4.83
C ASN A 259 4.90 -0.75 4.56
N VAL A 260 4.74 0.38 5.26
CA VAL A 260 5.67 1.53 5.15
C VAL A 260 7.12 1.14 5.46
N HIS A 261 7.33 0.11 6.28
CA HIS A 261 8.64 -0.35 6.73
C HIS A 261 9.41 -1.19 5.70
N LEU A 262 8.80 -1.52 4.54
CA LEU A 262 9.50 -2.23 3.47
C LEU A 262 10.76 -1.48 3.00
N ASP A 263 10.75 -0.15 3.14
CA ASP A 263 11.83 0.75 2.75
C ASP A 263 12.84 1.04 3.88
N HIS A 264 12.79 0.29 5.00
CA HIS A 264 13.74 0.40 6.10
C HIS A 264 15.21 0.31 5.62
N GLY A 265 16.02 1.26 6.09
CA GLY A 265 17.43 1.41 5.71
C GLY A 265 17.66 2.12 4.38
N TRP A 266 16.59 2.49 3.65
CA TRP A 266 16.68 3.36 2.48
C TRP A 266 16.17 4.77 2.80
N ILE A 267 14.90 4.89 3.19
CA ILE A 267 14.28 6.16 3.58
C ILE A 267 13.70 6.04 5.00
N ASP A 268 13.70 7.14 5.74
CA ASP A 268 13.15 7.15 7.08
C ASP A 268 11.63 6.98 7.00
N THR A 269 11.10 6.16 7.91
CA THR A 269 9.67 5.85 8.06
C THR A 269 9.22 6.26 9.45
N PRO A 270 7.92 6.52 9.68
CA PRO A 270 7.41 6.77 11.01
C PRO A 270 7.78 5.59 11.93
N ALA A 271 8.04 5.90 13.20
CA ALA A 271 8.28 4.86 14.19
C ALA A 271 7.07 3.91 14.20
N LYS A 272 7.34 2.60 14.30
CA LYS A 272 6.28 1.62 14.44
C LYS A 272 5.46 2.03 15.66
N VAL A 273 4.16 2.29 15.48
CA VAL A 273 3.27 2.46 16.62
C VAL A 273 3.33 1.14 17.35
N GLU A 274 3.98 1.11 18.53
CA GLU A 274 3.90 -0.06 19.39
C GLU A 274 2.42 -0.32 19.57
N SER A 275 1.98 -1.54 19.19
CA SER A 275 0.59 -1.94 19.33
C SER A 275 0.15 -1.52 20.72
N ALA A 276 -0.78 -0.56 20.81
CA ALA A 276 -1.39 -0.20 22.09
C ALA A 276 -1.74 -1.53 22.71
N GLN A 277 -1.09 -1.87 23.84
CA GLN A 277 -1.31 -3.13 24.52
C GLN A 277 -2.82 -3.25 24.61
N CYS A 278 -3.37 -4.24 23.90
CA CYS A 278 -4.80 -4.44 23.82
C CYS A 278 -5.25 -4.54 25.27
N LEU A 279 -5.83 -3.46 25.81
CA LEU A 279 -6.24 -3.43 27.20
C LEU A 279 -7.15 -4.65 27.32
N PRO A 280 -6.85 -5.60 28.23
CA PRO A 280 -7.58 -6.84 28.29
C PRO A 280 -9.05 -6.47 28.36
N ILE A 281 -9.83 -6.96 27.40
CA ILE A 281 -11.29 -6.87 27.45
C ILE A 281 -11.64 -7.55 28.77
N THR A 282 -11.91 -6.74 29.80
CA THR A 282 -12.42 -7.24 31.07
C THR A 282 -13.67 -8.02 30.70
N ARG A 283 -13.60 -9.34 30.90
CA ARG A 283 -14.76 -10.22 30.74
C ARG A 283 -15.90 -9.56 31.48
N TYR A 284 -16.95 -9.19 30.74
CA TYR A 284 -18.22 -8.86 31.36
C TYR A 284 -18.63 -10.08 32.19
N ASN A 285 -18.46 -9.99 33.51
CA ASN A 285 -18.99 -11.00 34.42
C ASN A 285 -20.51 -10.92 34.28
N SER A 286 -21.12 -12.00 33.82
CA SER A 286 -22.58 -12.19 33.71
C SER A 286 -23.31 -12.26 35.06
N ALA A 287 -22.71 -11.76 36.15
CA ALA A 287 -23.22 -11.91 37.51
C ALA A 287 -24.04 -10.70 38.02
N SER A 288 -24.31 -9.70 37.18
CA SER A 288 -25.19 -8.58 37.56
C SER A 288 -26.05 -8.15 36.39
N ALA A 289 -27.07 -8.97 36.08
CA ALA A 289 -28.20 -8.52 35.30
C ALA A 289 -28.98 -7.47 36.11
N PRO A 290 -29.29 -6.28 35.56
CA PRO A 290 -30.21 -5.36 36.21
C PRO A 290 -31.63 -5.95 36.21
N PRO A 291 -32.46 -5.64 37.21
CA PRO A 291 -33.78 -6.23 37.34
C PRO A 291 -34.67 -5.88 36.13
N HIS A 292 -35.38 -6.90 35.64
CA HIS A 292 -36.34 -6.83 34.55
C HIS A 292 -37.29 -5.64 34.70
N LEU A 293 -37.28 -4.73 33.72
CA LEU A 293 -38.44 -3.88 33.46
C LEU A 293 -39.45 -4.71 32.67
N GLU A 294 -40.55 -5.10 33.32
CA GLU A 294 -41.74 -5.56 32.62
C GLU A 294 -42.22 -4.44 31.67
N ARG A 295 -42.32 -4.75 30.37
CA ARG A 295 -43.16 -3.99 29.45
C ARG A 295 -44.06 -4.97 28.70
N GLY A 296 -45.36 -4.69 28.82
CA GLY A 296 -46.46 -5.45 28.29
C GLY A 296 -46.37 -5.67 26.77
N GLY A 297 -47.02 -6.75 26.35
CA GLY A 297 -46.94 -7.25 24.99
C GLY A 297 -47.52 -6.32 23.93
N SER A 298 -46.92 -6.40 22.74
CA SER A 298 -47.65 -6.51 21.49
C SER A 298 -46.85 -7.45 20.58
N ARG A 299 -47.55 -8.42 20.00
CA ARG A 299 -47.02 -9.29 18.93
C ARG A 299 -46.84 -8.44 17.68
N CYS A 300 -45.66 -8.48 17.07
CA CYS A 300 -45.46 -8.12 15.67
C CYS A 300 -44.59 -9.17 15.00
N ASP A 301 -45.07 -9.60 13.83
CA ASP A 301 -44.68 -10.76 13.07
C ASP A 301 -43.25 -10.73 12.52
N SER A 302 -42.63 -11.90 12.48
CA SER A 302 -41.37 -12.21 11.79
C SER A 302 -41.50 -12.03 10.27
N PRO A 303 -40.54 -11.37 9.59
CA PRO A 303 -40.56 -11.27 8.13
C PRO A 303 -40.09 -12.59 7.49
N ARG A 304 -40.93 -13.09 6.58
CA ARG A 304 -40.63 -14.22 5.69
C ARG A 304 -39.60 -13.81 4.64
N PHE A 305 -38.55 -14.61 4.48
CA PHE A 305 -37.65 -14.59 3.34
C PHE A 305 -38.42 -14.96 2.06
N ILE A 306 -38.37 -14.10 1.04
CA ILE A 306 -38.82 -14.43 -0.32
C ILE A 306 -37.57 -14.67 -1.17
N SER A 307 -37.46 -15.90 -1.65
CA SER A 307 -36.57 -16.34 -2.72
C SER A 307 -37.07 -15.77 -4.05
N ALA A 308 -36.18 -15.19 -4.85
CA ALA A 308 -36.47 -14.80 -6.22
C ALA A 308 -35.52 -15.53 -7.17
N THR A 309 -36.05 -16.56 -7.82
CA THR A 309 -35.57 -17.09 -9.10
C THR A 309 -36.50 -16.59 -10.19
N THR A 310 -35.93 -15.88 -11.17
CA THR A 310 -36.17 -16.01 -12.62
C THR A 310 -35.03 -15.30 -13.33
#